data_AF-A0A956H010-F1
#
_entry.id   AF-A0A956H010-F1
#
_cell.length_a   1.000
_cell.length_b   1.000
_cell.length_c   1.000
_cell.angle_alpha   90.00
_cell.angle_beta   90.00
_cell.angle_gamma   90.00
#
_symmetry.space_group_name_H-M   'P 1'
#
loop_
_entity.id
_entity.type
_entity.pdbx_description
1 polymer ?
#
loop_
_entity_poly.entity_id
_entity_poly.type
_entity_poly.pdbx_seq_one_letter_code
_entity_poly.pdbx_strand_id
1 'polypeptide(L)'
;MSLFGRNKNKGNKAPPGPPGESPAKLLEQAFDELRVHVRVQDQGVCADESLRKKLHQTMPALSPYGSNRYAAIRAVLDWDHQIPSEYMLLRVYTAYSRHEARLLDTQIRARDQAIAADNVYPEFDLPDYGELDSSETYIAVLRPGSTEFEEFRFFSDWRKEVRPPVARAALSAVKNLESYQQA
;
A
#
# COMPACT_ATOMS: atom_id res chain seq x y z
N MET A 1 -8.18 -37.92 -35.06
CA MET A 1 -8.98 -37.64 -33.85
C MET A 1 -8.53 -36.31 -33.27
N SER A 2 -9.37 -35.28 -33.31
CA SER A 2 -9.02 -33.93 -32.89
C SER A 2 -9.80 -33.57 -31.64
N LEU A 3 -9.11 -33.50 -30.50
CA LEU A 3 -9.67 -33.09 -29.20
C LEU A 3 -9.53 -31.56 -29.06
N PHE A 4 -10.45 -30.80 -29.68
CA PHE A 4 -10.61 -29.38 -29.39
C PHE A 4 -11.87 -29.16 -28.55
N GLY A 5 -11.71 -29.21 -27.23
CA GLY A 5 -12.64 -28.59 -26.29
C GLY A 5 -12.49 -27.07 -26.39
N ARG A 6 -13.39 -26.42 -27.15
CA ARG A 6 -13.53 -24.95 -27.15
C ARG A 6 -14.04 -24.50 -25.78
N ASN A 7 -13.16 -24.04 -24.91
CA ASN A 7 -13.57 -23.35 -23.69
C ASN A 7 -13.97 -21.90 -24.05
N LYS A 8 -15.26 -21.68 -24.34
CA LYS A 8 -15.86 -20.35 -24.50
C LYS A 8 -16.18 -19.78 -23.11
N ASN A 9 -15.18 -19.22 -22.43
CA ASN A 9 -15.45 -18.19 -21.42
C ASN A 9 -15.16 -16.82 -22.04
N LYS A 10 -16.12 -16.38 -22.87
CA LYS A 10 -16.26 -14.97 -23.23
C LYS A 10 -16.53 -14.20 -21.94
N GLY A 11 -15.83 -13.09 -21.77
CA GLY A 11 -15.81 -12.32 -20.54
C GLY A 11 -17.19 -11.91 -20.06
N ASN A 12 -17.56 -12.43 -18.88
CA ASN A 12 -18.36 -11.65 -17.95
C ASN A 12 -17.39 -10.72 -17.22
N LYS A 13 -17.02 -9.60 -17.86
CA LYS A 13 -16.69 -8.42 -17.05
C LYS A 13 -17.99 -8.07 -16.35
N ALA A 14 -18.02 -8.27 -15.03
CA ALA A 14 -19.11 -7.76 -14.22
C ALA A 14 -19.36 -6.29 -14.62
N PRO A 15 -20.63 -5.87 -14.79
CA PRO A 15 -20.92 -4.46 -15.03
C PRO A 15 -20.22 -3.64 -13.94
N PRO A 16 -19.67 -2.45 -14.26
CA PRO A 16 -19.13 -1.60 -13.22
C PRO A 16 -20.25 -1.41 -12.21
N GLY A 17 -20.02 -1.88 -10.98
CA GLY A 17 -20.92 -1.62 -9.87
C GLY A 17 -21.16 -0.11 -9.71
N PRO A 18 -22.11 0.30 -8.87
CA PRO A 18 -22.32 1.72 -8.59
C PRO A 18 -20.97 2.39 -8.27
N PRO A 19 -20.76 3.66 -8.65
CA PRO A 19 -19.47 4.32 -8.46
C PRO A 19 -19.10 4.21 -6.99
N GLY A 20 -18.06 3.42 -6.70
CA GLY A 20 -17.40 3.44 -5.41
C GLY A 20 -16.92 4.85 -5.11
N GLU A 21 -16.65 5.13 -3.85
CA GLU A 21 -16.12 6.43 -3.44
C GLU A 21 -14.84 6.76 -4.23
N SER A 22 -14.63 8.05 -4.52
CA SER A 22 -13.44 8.48 -5.26
C SER A 22 -12.18 8.16 -4.45
N PRO A 23 -11.04 7.89 -5.11
CA PRO A 23 -9.76 7.69 -4.43
C PRO A 23 -9.41 8.83 -3.47
N ALA A 24 -9.73 10.08 -3.84
CA ALA A 24 -9.53 11.24 -3.00
C ALA A 24 -10.32 11.18 -1.69
N LYS A 25 -11.61 10.80 -1.75
CA LYS A 25 -12.46 10.68 -0.56
C LYS A 25 -11.99 9.53 0.35
N LEU A 26 -11.61 8.40 -0.25
CA LEU A 26 -11.07 7.27 0.50
C LEU A 26 -9.74 7.62 1.19
N LEU A 27 -8.91 8.43 0.53
CA LEU A 27 -7.65 8.89 1.09
C LEU A 27 -7.89 9.86 2.26
N GLU A 28 -8.80 10.82 2.09
CA GLU A 28 -9.22 11.73 3.15
C GLU A 28 -9.68 10.96 4.39
N GLN A 29 -10.58 9.98 4.22
CA GLN A 29 -11.03 9.10 5.30
C GLN A 29 -9.87 8.34 5.94
N ALA A 30 -8.91 7.85 5.15
CA ALA A 30 -7.75 7.13 5.69
C ALA A 30 -6.87 8.02 6.59
N PHE A 31 -6.77 9.33 6.31
CA PHE A 31 -6.08 10.27 7.18
C PHE A 31 -6.91 10.67 8.41
N ASP A 32 -8.23 10.76 8.29
CA ASP A 32 -9.12 10.93 9.45
C ASP A 32 -9.02 9.74 10.41
N GLU A 33 -8.67 8.55 9.91
CA GLU A 33 -8.45 7.33 10.68
C GLU A 33 -6.95 6.99 10.85
N LEU A 34 -6.05 7.96 10.63
CA LEU A 34 -4.60 7.74 10.65
C LEU A 34 -4.15 7.08 11.96
N ARG A 35 -3.57 5.90 11.84
CA ARG A 35 -2.94 5.19 12.95
C ARG A 35 -1.52 5.68 13.12
N VAL A 36 -1.03 5.73 14.36
CA VAL A 36 0.35 6.09 14.65
C VAL A 36 0.95 5.00 15.53
N HIS A 37 2.12 4.51 15.16
CA HIS A 37 2.85 3.51 15.93
C HIS A 37 3.24 4.06 17.30
N VAL A 38 3.19 3.24 18.34
CA VAL A 38 3.40 3.68 19.74
C VAL A 38 4.77 4.32 19.95
N ARG A 39 5.81 3.80 19.30
CA ARG A 39 7.18 4.38 19.40
C ARG A 39 7.30 5.77 18.77
N VAL A 40 6.45 6.10 17.79
CA VAL A 40 6.36 7.45 17.23
C VAL A 40 5.58 8.36 18.18
N GLN A 41 4.52 7.84 18.81
CA GLN A 41 3.75 8.56 19.83
C GLN A 41 4.60 8.91 21.05
N ASP A 42 5.48 8.00 21.49
CA ASP A 42 6.39 8.20 22.62
C ASP A 42 7.34 9.41 22.41
N GLN A 43 7.55 9.84 21.15
CA GLN A 43 8.34 11.00 20.77
C GLN A 43 7.52 12.30 20.64
N GLY A 44 6.26 12.28 21.11
CA GLY A 44 5.35 13.42 21.05
C GLY A 44 4.71 13.65 19.68
N VAL A 45 4.91 12.75 18.71
CA VAL A 45 4.20 12.80 17.43
C VAL A 45 2.85 12.13 17.60
N CYS A 46 1.84 12.95 17.86
CA CYS A 46 0.45 12.52 17.90
C CYS A 46 -0.24 12.86 16.57
N ALA A 47 -1.13 11.98 16.09
CA ALA A 47 -2.02 12.30 14.97
C ALA A 47 -3.12 13.27 15.42
N ASP A 48 -2.75 14.50 15.76
CA ASP A 48 -3.72 15.58 15.90
C ASP A 48 -4.32 15.95 14.53
N GLU A 49 -5.42 16.71 14.55
CA GLU A 49 -6.13 17.09 13.32
C GLU A 49 -5.25 17.91 12.37
N SER A 50 -4.36 18.74 12.90
CA SER A 50 -3.46 19.59 12.10
C SER A 50 -2.44 18.74 11.35
N LEU A 51 -1.81 17.76 12.02
CA LEU A 51 -0.86 16.85 11.42
C LEU A 51 -1.53 16.01 10.32
N ARG A 52 -2.72 15.44 10.60
CA ARG A 52 -3.48 14.65 9.62
C ARG A 52 -3.79 15.46 8.36
N LYS A 53 -4.29 16.69 8.52
CA LYS A 53 -4.59 17.59 7.40
C LYS A 53 -3.35 17.92 6.58
N LYS A 54 -2.23 18.26 7.23
CA LYS A 54 -0.98 18.59 6.53
C LYS A 54 -0.42 17.38 5.78
N LEU A 55 -0.39 16.21 6.41
CA LEU A 55 0.07 14.99 5.74
C LEU A 55 -0.82 14.65 4.54
N HIS A 56 -2.15 14.74 4.68
CA HIS A 56 -3.08 14.52 3.58
C HIS A 56 -2.84 15.51 2.43
N GLN A 57 -2.56 16.80 2.73
CA GLN A 57 -2.26 17.81 1.72
C GLN A 57 -0.95 17.56 0.97
N THR A 58 0.06 16.98 1.63
CA THR A 58 1.33 16.60 0.98
C THR A 58 1.16 15.38 0.06
N MET A 59 0.12 14.57 0.26
CA MET A 59 -0.06 13.35 -0.52
C MET A 59 -0.31 13.63 -2.00
N PRO A 60 0.41 12.95 -2.91
CA PRO A 60 0.05 12.98 -4.32
C PRO A 60 -1.32 12.33 -4.52
N ALA A 61 -2.03 12.78 -5.56
CA ALA A 61 -3.29 12.15 -5.95
C ALA A 61 -3.06 10.68 -6.30
N LEU A 62 -3.75 9.78 -5.58
CA LEU A 62 -3.66 8.35 -5.82
C LEU A 62 -4.60 7.93 -6.95
N SER A 63 -4.10 7.07 -7.83
CA SER A 63 -4.88 6.44 -8.89
C SER A 63 -4.68 4.94 -8.85
N PRO A 64 -5.76 4.14 -8.79
CA PRO A 64 -5.66 2.68 -8.88
C PRO A 64 -4.89 2.26 -10.12
N TYR A 65 -4.02 1.27 -9.96
CA TYR A 65 -3.25 0.73 -11.05
C TYR A 65 -4.14 -0.04 -12.04
N GLY A 66 -3.90 0.18 -13.33
CA GLY A 66 -4.62 -0.50 -14.41
C GLY A 66 -6.10 -0.12 -14.47
N SER A 67 -6.97 -1.13 -14.57
CA SER A 67 -8.43 -0.96 -14.63
C SER A 67 -9.12 -1.21 -13.28
N ASN A 68 -8.37 -1.22 -12.19
CA ASN A 68 -8.89 -1.48 -10.85
C ASN A 68 -9.59 -0.24 -10.27
N ARG A 69 -10.20 -0.42 -9.11
CA ARG A 69 -10.77 0.65 -8.29
C ARG A 69 -10.44 0.34 -6.84
N TYR A 70 -10.18 1.35 -6.02
CA TYR A 70 -10.05 1.14 -4.59
C TYR A 70 -11.43 0.92 -3.98
N ALA A 71 -11.52 -0.10 -3.14
CA ALA A 71 -12.64 -0.32 -2.23
C ALA A 71 -12.36 0.27 -0.84
N ALA A 72 -11.08 0.38 -0.47
CA ALA A 72 -10.63 0.96 0.80
C ALA A 72 -9.17 1.44 0.71
N ILE A 73 -8.84 2.42 1.55
CA ILE A 73 -7.48 2.89 1.82
C ILE A 73 -7.29 2.92 3.35
N ARG A 74 -6.08 2.58 3.83
CA ARG A 74 -5.68 2.68 5.23
C ARG A 74 -4.35 3.40 5.31
N ALA A 75 -4.20 4.31 6.27
CA ALA A 75 -2.95 5.03 6.52
C ALA A 75 -2.42 4.70 7.91
N VAL A 76 -1.11 4.46 7.98
CA VAL A 76 -0.38 4.23 9.23
C VAL A 76 0.91 5.05 9.19
N LEU A 77 1.15 5.84 10.24
CA LEU A 77 2.42 6.48 10.51
C LEU A 77 3.24 5.54 11.40
N ASP A 78 4.18 4.85 10.79
CA ASP A 78 4.96 3.77 11.36
C ASP A 78 6.38 4.22 11.72
N TRP A 79 7.12 3.36 12.40
CA TRP A 79 8.46 3.67 12.93
C TRP A 79 9.58 2.98 12.15
N ASP A 80 10.81 3.45 12.36
CA ASP A 80 12.03 3.01 11.66
C ASP A 80 12.87 1.99 12.45
N HIS A 81 12.34 1.47 13.57
CA HIS A 81 13.06 0.63 14.53
C HIS A 81 14.28 1.29 15.18
N GLN A 82 14.34 2.62 15.21
CA GLN A 82 15.34 3.36 15.99
C GLN A 82 14.69 4.05 17.19
N ILE A 83 15.45 4.17 18.28
CA ILE A 83 15.03 4.82 19.52
C ILE A 83 16.08 5.88 19.91
N PRO A 84 15.75 7.19 19.83
CA PRO A 84 14.54 7.74 19.22
C PRO A 84 14.50 7.44 17.71
N SER A 85 13.32 7.51 17.09
CA SER A 85 13.20 7.33 15.65
C SER A 85 13.80 8.53 14.94
N GLU A 86 14.63 8.29 13.93
CA GLU A 86 15.15 9.35 13.07
C GLU A 86 14.19 9.66 11.92
N TYR A 87 13.40 8.65 11.54
CA TYR A 87 12.40 8.72 10.47
C TYR A 87 11.07 8.12 10.91
N MET A 88 10.01 8.59 10.28
CA MET A 88 8.68 7.99 10.32
C MET A 88 8.34 7.51 8.92
N LEU A 89 7.61 6.38 8.86
CA LEU A 89 7.21 5.75 7.62
C LEU A 89 5.69 5.90 7.47
N LEU A 90 5.23 6.80 6.62
CA LEU A 90 3.81 6.87 6.28
C LEU A 90 3.49 5.78 5.26
N ARG A 91 2.81 4.73 5.73
CA ARG A 91 2.37 3.59 4.92
C ARG A 91 0.90 3.77 4.56
N VAL A 92 0.61 3.78 3.27
CA VAL A 92 -0.75 3.84 2.73
C VAL A 92 -1.04 2.53 2.01
N TYR A 93 -1.92 1.74 2.60
CA TYR A 93 -2.37 0.45 2.09
C TYR A 93 -3.68 0.61 1.34
N THR A 94 -3.79 -0.02 0.18
CA THR A 94 -5.02 0.01 -0.63
C THR A 94 -5.55 -1.41 -0.85
N ALA A 95 -6.87 -1.51 -1.00
CA ALA A 95 -7.54 -2.75 -1.34
C ALA A 95 -8.48 -2.52 -2.52
N TYR A 96 -8.45 -3.38 -3.54
CA TYR A 96 -9.35 -3.27 -4.69
C TYR A 96 -10.75 -3.81 -4.44
N SER A 97 -10.91 -4.67 -3.43
CA SER A 97 -12.18 -5.28 -3.07
C SER A 97 -12.47 -5.15 -1.58
N ARG A 98 -13.77 -5.24 -1.23
CA ARG A 98 -14.21 -5.26 0.17
C ARG A 98 -13.70 -6.49 0.93
N HIS A 99 -13.39 -7.58 0.22
CA HIS A 99 -12.83 -8.78 0.84
C HIS A 99 -11.39 -8.54 1.27
N GLU A 100 -10.55 -8.04 0.35
CA GLU A 100 -9.17 -7.64 0.66
C GLU A 100 -9.12 -6.58 1.76
N ALA A 101 -10.03 -5.60 1.74
CA ALA A 101 -10.12 -4.58 2.79
C ALA A 101 -10.35 -5.19 4.19
N ARG A 102 -11.20 -6.22 4.30
CA ARG A 102 -11.43 -6.92 5.57
C ARG A 102 -10.23 -7.75 6.02
N LEU A 103 -9.50 -8.35 5.07
CA LEU A 103 -8.27 -9.07 5.38
C LEU A 103 -7.19 -8.09 5.88
N LEU A 104 -7.02 -6.95 5.22
CA LEU A 104 -6.14 -5.88 5.66
C LEU A 104 -6.52 -5.37 7.06
N ASP A 105 -7.80 -5.12 7.33
CA ASP A 105 -8.26 -4.72 8.65
C ASP A 105 -7.98 -5.77 9.73
N THR A 106 -8.03 -7.05 9.38
CA THR A 106 -7.70 -8.16 10.29
C THR A 106 -6.21 -8.19 10.61
N GLN A 107 -5.35 -8.02 9.59
CA GLN A 107 -3.90 -7.96 9.76
C GLN A 107 -3.47 -6.76 10.61
N ILE A 108 -4.06 -5.57 10.38
CA ILE A 108 -3.80 -4.37 11.19
C ILE A 108 -4.17 -4.63 12.65
N ARG A 109 -5.35 -5.20 12.93
CA ARG A 109 -5.75 -5.52 14.31
C ARG A 109 -4.84 -6.56 14.97
N ALA A 110 -4.40 -7.56 14.22
CA ALA A 110 -3.45 -8.55 14.73
C ALA A 110 -2.11 -7.88 15.09
N ARG A 111 -1.67 -6.91 14.28
CA ARG A 111 -0.46 -6.13 14.57
C ARG A 111 -0.65 -5.21 15.78
N ASP A 112 -1.79 -4.52 15.88
CA ASP A 112 -2.16 -3.72 17.06
C ASP A 112 -2.04 -4.58 18.35
N GLN A 113 -2.56 -5.81 18.31
CA GLN A 113 -2.53 -6.73 19.45
C GLN A 113 -1.11 -7.21 19.80
N ALA A 114 -0.28 -7.53 18.80
CA ALA A 114 1.11 -7.93 19.02
C ALA A 114 1.92 -6.79 19.64
N ILE A 115 1.82 -5.58 19.08
CA ILE A 115 2.46 -4.37 19.61
C ILE A 115 2.02 -4.14 21.06
N ALA A 116 0.72 -4.22 21.35
CA ALA A 116 0.22 -4.00 22.70
C ALA A 116 0.70 -5.05 23.72
N ALA A 117 0.85 -6.31 23.29
CA ALA A 117 1.36 -7.39 24.14
C ALA A 117 2.84 -7.22 24.48
N ASP A 118 3.64 -6.75 23.52
CA ASP A 118 5.09 -6.65 23.64
C ASP A 118 5.57 -5.27 24.16
N ASN A 119 4.70 -4.26 24.18
CA ASN A 119 5.01 -2.91 24.67
C ASN A 119 5.07 -2.83 26.21
N VAL A 120 6.00 -3.58 26.79
CA VAL A 120 6.25 -3.63 28.23
C VAL A 120 7.35 -2.66 28.65
N TYR A 121 8.36 -2.49 27.80
CA TYR A 121 9.49 -1.59 28.06
C TYR A 121 9.76 -0.70 26.84
N PRO A 122 10.02 0.61 27.03
CA PRO A 122 10.21 1.54 25.92
C PRO A 122 11.48 1.29 25.10
N GLU A 123 12.52 0.71 25.70
CA GLU A 123 13.80 0.42 25.06
C GLU A 123 13.80 -0.79 24.12
N PHE A 124 12.76 -1.63 24.18
CA PHE A 124 12.69 -2.83 23.35
C PHE A 124 11.99 -2.59 22.03
N ASP A 125 12.46 -3.36 21.05
CA ASP A 125 11.92 -3.37 19.71
C ASP A 125 10.48 -3.91 19.71
N LEU A 126 9.67 -3.37 18.81
CA LEU A 126 8.27 -3.74 18.61
C LEU A 126 8.00 -4.08 17.13
N PRO A 127 7.02 -4.94 16.85
CA PRO A 127 6.59 -5.15 15.47
C PRO A 127 6.17 -3.83 14.82
N ASP A 128 6.64 -3.53 13.62
CA ASP A 128 6.17 -2.38 12.83
C ASP A 128 4.81 -2.67 12.17
N TYR A 129 4.35 -1.86 11.23
CA TYR A 129 3.22 -2.19 10.36
C TYR A 129 3.68 -2.57 8.96
N GLY A 130 4.91 -3.08 8.80
CA GLY A 130 5.44 -3.57 7.54
C GLY A 130 4.79 -4.87 7.07
N GLU A 131 4.92 -5.12 5.76
CA GLU A 131 4.58 -6.40 5.12
C GLU A 131 3.12 -6.86 5.26
N LEU A 132 2.18 -5.91 5.36
CA LEU A 132 0.75 -6.25 5.32
C LEU A 132 0.32 -6.52 3.87
N ASP A 133 -0.42 -7.60 3.67
CA ASP A 133 -0.97 -7.94 2.36
C ASP A 133 -2.00 -6.88 1.94
N SER A 134 -1.70 -6.19 0.85
CA SER A 134 -2.57 -5.17 0.27
C SER A 134 -2.41 -5.14 -1.25
N SER A 135 -3.39 -4.62 -1.97
CA SER A 135 -3.33 -4.54 -3.43
C SER A 135 -2.22 -3.61 -3.91
N GLU A 136 -2.05 -2.48 -3.24
CA GLU A 136 -0.97 -1.52 -3.46
C GLU A 136 -0.58 -0.86 -2.14
N THR A 137 0.72 -0.66 -1.94
CA THR A 137 1.31 0.00 -0.79
C THR A 137 2.13 1.20 -1.26
N TYR A 138 1.81 2.38 -0.74
CA TYR A 138 2.65 3.56 -0.88
C TYR A 138 3.38 3.81 0.44
N ILE A 139 4.65 4.17 0.37
CA ILE A 139 5.49 4.43 1.54
C ILE A 139 6.16 5.79 1.37
N ALA A 140 5.83 6.73 2.25
CA ALA A 140 6.55 8.00 2.35
C ALA A 140 7.51 7.96 3.53
N VAL A 141 8.69 8.53 3.35
CA VAL A 141 9.68 8.74 4.42
C VAL A 141 9.66 10.21 4.81
N LEU A 142 9.57 10.49 6.11
CA LEU A 142 9.54 11.84 6.66
C LEU A 142 10.25 11.87 8.03
N ARG A 143 10.76 13.04 8.42
CA ARG A 143 11.37 13.22 9.75
C ARG A 143 10.31 13.52 10.82
N PRO A 144 10.53 13.13 12.09
CA PRO A 144 9.70 13.58 13.20
C PRO A 144 9.52 15.10 13.20
N GLY A 145 8.27 15.55 13.34
CA GLY A 145 7.91 16.98 13.32
C GLY A 145 7.80 17.64 11.94
N SER A 146 8.19 16.95 10.86
CA SER A 146 7.97 17.39 9.48
C SER A 146 6.74 16.74 8.85
N THR A 147 6.18 17.39 7.83
CA THR A 147 5.13 16.83 6.96
C THR A 147 5.57 16.77 5.49
N GLU A 148 6.85 17.04 5.23
CA GLU A 148 7.46 16.92 3.92
C GLU A 148 7.98 15.50 3.71
N PHE A 149 7.77 14.96 2.51
CA PHE A 149 8.25 13.63 2.15
C PHE A 149 9.64 13.74 1.55
N GLU A 150 10.64 13.11 2.20
CA GLU A 150 11.99 12.97 1.66
C GLU A 150 12.02 11.93 0.52
N GLU A 151 11.16 10.93 0.63
CA GLU A 151 11.01 9.88 -0.36
C GLU A 151 9.57 9.40 -0.43
N PHE A 152 9.12 8.98 -1.63
CA PHE A 152 7.80 8.41 -1.84
C PHE A 152 7.89 7.21 -2.78
N ARG A 153 7.65 6.01 -2.24
CA ARG A 153 7.77 4.72 -2.95
C ARG A 153 6.40 4.12 -3.19
N PHE A 154 6.28 3.39 -4.30
CA PHE A 154 5.10 2.60 -4.65
C PHE A 154 5.48 1.13 -4.81
N PHE A 155 4.74 0.27 -4.13
CA PHE A 155 4.82 -1.18 -4.21
C PHE A 155 3.45 -1.74 -4.55
N SER A 156 3.40 -2.77 -5.38
CA SER A 156 2.19 -3.53 -5.58
C SER A 156 2.55 -4.98 -5.82
N ASP A 157 1.81 -5.90 -5.20
CA ASP A 157 2.07 -7.33 -5.28
C ASP A 157 1.97 -7.91 -6.70
N TRP A 158 1.38 -7.17 -7.67
CA TRP A 158 1.40 -7.58 -9.08
C TRP A 158 2.83 -7.69 -9.64
N ARG A 159 3.84 -7.10 -8.99
CA ARG A 159 5.25 -7.28 -9.38
C ARG A 159 5.69 -8.76 -9.33
N LYS A 160 4.94 -9.63 -8.65
CA LYS A 160 5.12 -11.10 -8.64
C LYS A 160 4.43 -11.82 -9.81
N GLU A 161 3.48 -11.18 -10.50
CA GLU A 161 2.77 -11.74 -11.66
C GLU A 161 2.90 -10.81 -12.88
N VAL A 162 4.10 -10.75 -13.49
CA VAL A 162 4.15 -10.34 -14.90
C VAL A 162 3.36 -11.40 -15.67
N ARG A 163 2.15 -11.03 -16.12
CA ARG A 163 1.31 -11.94 -16.90
C ARG A 163 2.17 -12.53 -18.03
N PRO A 164 2.21 -13.86 -18.22
CA PRO A 164 3.08 -14.49 -19.21
C PRO A 164 3.02 -13.88 -20.62
N PRO A 165 1.89 -13.32 -21.10
CA PRO A 165 1.85 -12.60 -22.38
C PRO A 165 2.64 -11.28 -22.38
N VAL A 166 2.62 -10.51 -21.28
CA VAL A 166 3.34 -9.23 -21.15
C VAL A 166 4.84 -9.47 -21.03
N ALA A 167 5.25 -10.47 -20.24
CA ALA A 167 6.65 -10.92 -20.17
C ALA A 167 7.15 -11.36 -21.56
N ARG A 168 6.37 -12.18 -22.27
CA ARG A 168 6.71 -12.65 -23.62
C ARG A 168 6.79 -11.51 -24.64
N ALA A 169 5.89 -10.54 -24.57
CA ALA A 169 5.91 -9.37 -25.46
C ALA A 169 7.14 -8.49 -25.20
N ALA A 170 7.46 -8.21 -23.93
CA ALA A 170 8.65 -7.46 -23.56
C ALA A 170 9.94 -8.19 -23.97
N LEU A 171 10.03 -9.49 -23.71
CA LEU A 171 11.18 -10.32 -24.14
C LEU A 171 11.30 -10.39 -25.67
N SER A 172 10.18 -10.48 -26.39
CA SER A 172 10.20 -10.48 -27.85
C SER A 172 10.66 -9.13 -28.40
N ALA A 173 10.26 -8.02 -27.77
CA ALA A 173 10.70 -6.68 -28.18
C ALA A 173 12.21 -6.51 -27.98
N VAL A 174 12.76 -6.97 -26.85
CA VAL A 174 14.20 -6.91 -26.56
C VAL A 174 15.01 -7.81 -27.49
N LYS A 175 14.56 -9.04 -27.76
CA LYS A 175 15.22 -9.98 -28.69
C LYS A 175 15.30 -9.48 -30.13
N ASN A 176 14.44 -8.53 -30.50
CA ASN A 176 14.40 -7.92 -31.83
C ASN A 176 15.24 -6.64 -31.94
N LEU A 177 15.90 -6.20 -30.87
CA LEU A 177 16.84 -5.08 -30.92
C LEU A 177 18.20 -5.57 -31.46
N GLU A 178 18.75 -4.87 -32.45
CA GLU A 178 20.07 -5.19 -33.02
C GLU A 178 21.19 -5.21 -31.96
N SER A 179 21.11 -4.31 -30.98
CA SER A 179 22.06 -4.23 -29.87
C SER A 179 22.07 -5.46 -28.96
N TYR A 180 20.95 -6.18 -28.87
CA TYR A 180 20.84 -7.43 -28.12
C TYR A 180 21.30 -8.64 -28.94
N GLN A 181 21.22 -8.56 -30.28
CA GLN A 181 21.66 -9.63 -31.19
C GLN A 181 23.18 -9.63 -31.43
N GLN A 182 23.88 -8.54 -31.08
CA GLN A 182 25.33 -8.41 -31.21
C GLN A 182 26.11 -8.68 -29.91
N ALA A 183 25.43 -8.94 -28.79
CA ALA A 183 26.02 -9.31 -27.50
C ALA A 183 26.03 -10.83 -27.31
#